data_AF-A0A803JDQ9-F1
#
_entry.id   AF-A0A803JDQ9-F1
#
_cell.length_a   1.000
_cell.length_b   1.000
_cell.length_c   1.000
_cell.angle_alpha   90.00
_cell.angle_beta   90.00
_cell.angle_gamma   90.00
#
_symmetry.space_group_name_H-M   'P 1'
#
loop_
_entity.id
_entity.type
_entity.pdbx_description
1 polymer ?
#
loop_
_entity_poly.entity_id
_entity_poly.type
_entity_poly.pdbx_seq_one_letter_code
_entity_poly.pdbx_strand_id
1 'polypeptide(L)'
;MLWCLYLCGYIVMACEHITSELDVVQAEYEKDKAQAIVDNISADKAVAEEKLEAAKPALEEAEAQFPKDTINEEVTAKRVCGNVAGLCSWTKAMASFYSINKEVLPLKANLAIQESRLATANLDLQKAQEELDAKQAEYEKAMIEKQTLLEDADRCRHKMQTASSLISGLAGKKERWTEQSKEFAAQTKRFVGDVLLATAFLSCSGPFNQEFRNFVLTDWRREMKARKIPFGANLNLNEMLIDTPTISEWNLQGQ
;
A
#
# COMPACT_ATOMS: atom_id res chain seq x y z
N MET A 1 29.68 17.46 -10.65
CA MET A 1 28.41 17.72 -9.93
C MET A 1 28.07 16.65 -8.91
N LEU A 2 28.09 15.35 -9.23
CA LEU A 2 27.72 14.30 -8.26
C LEU A 2 28.58 14.23 -6.98
N TRP A 3 29.89 14.48 -7.07
CA TRP A 3 30.77 14.51 -5.88
C TRP A 3 30.45 15.63 -4.89
N CYS A 4 29.93 16.77 -5.36
CA CYS A 4 29.54 17.88 -4.51
C CYS A 4 28.29 17.55 -3.69
N LEU A 5 27.34 16.82 -4.30
CA LEU A 5 26.12 16.38 -3.61
C LEU A 5 26.42 15.27 -2.60
N TYR A 6 27.35 14.35 -2.91
CA TYR A 6 27.77 13.30 -1.99
C TYR A 6 28.52 13.86 -0.77
N LEU A 7 29.42 14.83 -0.98
CA LEU A 7 30.13 15.49 0.09
C LEU A 7 29.19 16.36 0.95
N CYS A 8 28.23 17.04 0.33
CA CYS A 8 27.20 17.80 1.05
C CYS A 8 26.33 16.89 1.93
N GLY A 9 25.88 15.73 1.41
CA GLY A 9 25.11 14.77 2.19
C GLY A 9 25.89 14.17 3.36
N TYR A 10 27.18 13.86 3.18
CA TYR A 10 28.04 13.37 4.26
C TYR A 10 28.28 14.43 5.34
N ILE A 11 28.42 15.70 4.94
CA ILE A 11 28.57 16.83 5.87
C ILE A 11 27.28 17.06 6.66
N VAL A 12 26.10 16.96 6.02
CA VAL A 12 24.81 17.12 6.71
C VAL A 12 24.58 15.99 7.73
N MET A 13 24.80 14.72 7.34
CA MET A 13 24.70 13.59 8.28
C MET A 13 25.72 13.68 9.42
N ALA A 14 26.96 14.06 9.13
CA ALA A 14 27.97 14.27 10.18
C ALA A 14 27.59 15.42 11.11
N CYS A 15 27.00 16.49 10.57
CA CYS A 15 26.53 17.62 11.37
C CYS A 15 25.34 17.23 12.26
N GLU A 16 24.37 16.47 11.73
CA GLU A 16 23.24 15.93 12.49
C GLU A 16 23.68 14.97 13.60
N HIS A 17 24.67 14.11 13.31
CA HIS A 17 25.23 13.21 14.30
C HIS A 17 25.96 13.97 15.43
N ILE A 18 26.79 14.96 15.08
CA ILE A 18 27.48 15.82 16.04
C ILE A 18 26.49 16.62 16.88
N THR A 19 25.39 17.13 16.30
CA THR A 19 24.34 17.82 17.08
C THR A 19 23.64 16.86 18.04
N SER A 20 23.36 15.62 17.61
CA SER A 20 22.74 14.62 18.50
C SER A 20 23.63 14.22 19.67
N GLU A 21 24.94 14.09 19.46
CA GLU A 21 25.90 13.81 20.53
C GLU A 21 26.04 15.02 21.47
N LEU A 22 26.05 16.24 20.94
CA LEU A 22 26.12 17.47 21.73
C LEU A 22 24.89 17.63 22.63
N ASP A 23 23.69 17.30 22.13
CA ASP A 23 22.46 17.35 22.90
C ASP A 23 22.45 16.33 24.06
N VAL A 24 22.98 15.12 23.82
CA VAL A 24 23.13 14.10 24.87
C VAL A 24 24.13 14.53 25.94
N VAL A 25 25.28 15.07 25.54
CA VAL A 25 26.31 15.58 26.46
C VAL A 25 25.76 16.75 27.29
N GLN A 26 24.97 17.64 26.68
CA GLN A 26 24.35 18.76 27.39
C GLN A 26 23.29 18.28 28.40
N ALA A 27 22.50 17.26 28.04
CA ALA A 27 21.53 16.65 28.94
C ALA A 27 22.20 15.95 30.14
N GLU A 28 23.32 15.25 29.90
CA GLU A 28 24.11 14.61 30.96
C GLU A 28 24.72 15.66 31.91
N TYR A 29 25.22 16.78 31.37
CA TYR A 29 25.76 17.88 32.17
C TYR A 29 24.72 18.56 33.07
N GLU A 30 23.49 18.77 32.57
CA GLU A 30 22.41 19.33 33.38
C GLU A 30 21.92 18.33 34.45
N LYS A 31 21.93 17.02 34.15
CA LYS A 31 21.67 15.95 35.13
C LYS A 31 22.72 15.94 36.24
N ASP A 32 24.01 16.05 35.90
CA ASP A 32 25.10 16.07 36.88
C ASP A 32 25.01 17.29 37.81
N LYS A 33 24.64 18.47 37.29
CA LYS A 33 24.36 19.65 38.12
C LYS A 33 23.20 19.44 39.07
N ALA A 34 22.09 18.88 38.58
CA ALA A 34 20.93 18.60 39.41
C ALA A 34 21.27 17.58 40.52
N GLN A 35 22.06 16.55 40.20
CA GLN A 35 22.53 15.57 41.16
C GLN A 35 23.44 16.21 42.22
N ALA A 36 24.36 17.08 41.83
CA ALA A 36 25.21 17.81 42.78
C ALA A 36 24.41 18.69 43.75
N ILE A 37 23.31 19.31 43.31
CA ILE A 37 22.42 20.08 44.19
C ILE A 37 21.72 19.15 45.19
N VAL A 38 21.22 18.00 44.74
CA VAL A 38 20.58 17.00 45.60
C VAL A 38 21.57 16.48 46.65
N ASP A 39 22.81 16.21 46.25
CA ASP A 39 23.86 15.71 47.15
C ASP A 39 24.22 16.76 48.21
N ASN A 40 24.34 18.04 47.84
CA ASN A 40 24.57 19.14 48.79
C ASN A 40 23.40 19.30 49.77
N ILE A 41 22.14 19.23 49.30
CA ILE A 41 20.96 19.28 50.18
C ILE A 41 20.95 18.08 51.13
N SER A 42 21.37 16.90 50.67
CA SER A 42 21.48 15.71 51.50
C SER A 42 22.54 15.84 52.60
N ALA A 43 23.67 16.49 52.29
CA ALA A 43 24.73 16.78 53.24
C ALA A 43 24.30 17.82 54.28
N ASP A 44 23.68 18.92 53.85
CA ASP A 44 23.15 19.94 54.76
C ASP A 44 22.05 19.38 55.66
N LYS A 45 21.22 18.48 55.13
CA LYS A 45 20.22 17.73 55.92
C LYS A 45 20.89 16.86 56.98
N ALA A 46 21.95 16.13 56.65
CA ALA A 46 22.66 15.28 57.61
C ALA A 46 23.26 16.12 58.76
N VAL A 47 23.88 17.26 58.45
CA VAL A 47 24.43 18.18 59.44
C VAL A 47 23.33 18.79 60.32
N ALA A 48 22.17 19.10 59.75
CA ALA A 48 21.02 19.59 60.50
C ALA A 48 20.42 18.50 61.42
N GLU A 49 20.34 17.25 60.96
CA GLU A 49 19.89 16.12 61.78
C GLU A 49 20.83 15.85 62.96
N GLU A 50 22.15 15.91 62.74
CA GLU A 50 23.15 15.75 63.80
C GLU A 50 23.02 16.85 64.88
N LYS A 51 22.90 18.11 64.45
CA LYS A 51 22.72 19.25 65.37
C LYS A 51 21.40 19.17 66.13
N LEU A 52 20.36 18.59 65.53
CA LEU A 52 19.08 18.39 66.18
C LEU A 52 19.16 17.26 67.22
N GLU A 53 19.79 16.12 66.91
CA GLU A 53 20.03 15.06 67.89
C GLU A 53 20.87 15.55 69.07
N ALA A 54 21.87 16.40 68.82
CA ALA A 54 22.63 17.05 69.87
C ALA A 54 21.79 18.02 70.72
N ALA A 55 20.75 18.63 70.14
CA ALA A 55 19.86 19.57 70.83
C ALA A 55 18.68 18.88 71.55
N LYS A 56 18.32 17.64 71.18
CA LYS A 56 17.25 16.87 71.83
C LYS A 56 17.38 16.72 73.35
N PRO A 57 18.55 16.34 73.92
CA PRO A 57 18.66 16.19 75.37
C PRO A 57 18.45 17.52 76.11
N ALA A 58 18.92 18.64 75.55
CA ALA A 58 18.67 19.97 76.11
C ALA A 58 17.19 20.39 76.01
N LEU A 59 16.49 19.93 74.98
CA LEU A 59 15.05 20.15 74.82
C LEU A 59 14.24 19.31 75.81
N GLU A 60 14.62 18.05 76.00
CA GLU A 60 13.96 17.11 76.90
C GLU A 60 14.17 17.48 78.38
N GLU A 61 15.34 18.00 78.73
CA GLU A 61 15.64 18.55 80.06
C GLU A 61 14.86 19.86 80.32
N ALA A 62 14.71 20.70 79.30
CA ALA A 62 13.83 21.87 79.37
C ALA A 62 12.35 21.46 79.52
N GLU A 63 11.88 20.44 78.80
CA GLU A 63 10.53 19.90 78.94
C GLU A 63 10.31 19.23 80.32
N ALA A 64 11.31 18.58 80.91
CA ALA A 64 11.22 18.02 82.25
C ALA A 64 11.01 19.10 83.32
N GLN A 65 11.50 20.32 83.07
CA GLN A 65 11.31 21.48 83.95
C GLN A 65 9.90 22.12 83.82
N PHE A 66 9.14 21.79 82.76
CA PHE A 66 7.80 22.33 82.49
C PHE A 66 6.76 21.19 82.34
N PRO A 67 5.85 20.98 83.32
CA PRO A 67 4.89 19.87 83.28
C PRO A 67 4.03 19.84 82.01
N LYS A 68 3.96 18.67 81.36
CA LYS A 68 3.24 18.39 80.08
C LYS A 68 1.73 18.69 80.08
N ASP A 69 1.12 19.00 81.23
CA ASP A 69 -0.31 19.30 81.36
C ASP A 69 -0.66 20.80 81.34
N THR A 70 0.20 21.66 80.77
CA THR A 70 -0.19 23.06 80.55
C THR A 70 -0.74 23.23 79.14
N ILE A 71 -2.03 22.94 79.00
CA ILE A 71 -2.86 23.48 77.91
C ILE A 71 -2.62 25.00 77.88
N ASN A 72 -1.85 25.47 76.90
CA ASN A 72 -1.43 26.85 76.63
C ASN A 72 -0.01 27.29 77.07
N GLU A 73 1.05 26.62 76.61
CA GLU A 73 2.41 27.20 76.59
C GLU A 73 2.45 28.63 76.00
N GLU A 74 1.59 28.94 75.04
CA GLU A 74 1.49 30.30 74.45
C GLU A 74 0.91 31.34 75.43
N VAL A 75 0.01 30.93 76.34
CA VAL A 75 -0.62 31.82 77.34
C VAL A 75 0.32 32.05 78.52
N THR A 76 1.06 31.03 78.97
CA THR A 76 2.04 31.17 80.05
C THR A 76 3.27 31.96 79.61
N ALA A 77 3.75 31.74 78.37
CA ALA A 77 4.86 32.52 77.80
C ALA A 77 4.45 33.98 77.51
N LYS A 78 3.21 34.24 77.04
CA LYS A 78 2.68 35.62 76.85
C LYS A 78 2.62 36.40 78.16
N ARG A 79 2.41 35.70 79.28
CA ARG A 79 2.30 36.29 80.62
C ARG A 79 3.63 36.80 81.18
N VAL A 80 4.77 36.28 80.70
CA VAL A 80 6.12 36.66 81.16
C VAL A 80 6.76 37.68 80.21
N CYS A 81 6.69 37.46 78.90
CA CYS A 81 7.12 38.43 77.89
C CYS A 81 6.56 38.02 76.50
N GLY A 82 5.85 38.91 75.81
CA GLY A 82 5.23 38.62 74.51
C GLY A 82 6.22 38.11 73.44
N ASN A 83 7.49 38.55 73.51
CA ASN A 83 8.55 38.10 72.60
C ASN A 83 8.93 36.63 72.82
N VAL A 84 8.82 36.12 74.05
CA VAL A 84 9.12 34.71 74.38
C VAL A 84 8.03 33.78 73.85
N ALA A 85 6.77 34.20 73.89
CA ALA A 85 5.67 33.45 73.28
C ALA A 85 5.78 33.35 71.77
N GLY A 86 6.18 34.46 71.11
CA GLY A 86 6.46 34.48 69.68
C GLY A 86 7.59 33.52 69.31
N LEU A 87 8.66 33.48 70.12
CA LEU A 87 9.78 32.56 69.92
C LEU A 87 9.35 31.10 70.10
N CYS A 88 8.58 30.75 71.14
CA CYS A 88 8.09 29.38 71.33
C CYS A 88 7.17 28.92 70.18
N SER A 89 6.27 29.79 69.70
CA SER A 89 5.40 29.49 68.55
C SER A 89 6.21 29.32 67.27
N TRP A 90 7.20 30.19 67.03
CA TRP A 90 8.11 30.09 65.89
C TRP A 90 8.95 28.81 65.94
N THR A 91 9.48 28.43 67.10
CA THR A 91 10.26 27.19 67.27
C THR A 91 9.40 25.94 67.00
N LYS A 92 8.14 25.92 67.45
CA LYS A 92 7.19 24.84 67.12
C LYS A 92 6.86 24.77 65.63
N ALA A 93 6.61 25.93 65.01
CA ALA A 93 6.37 26.02 63.58
C ALA A 93 7.60 25.54 62.78
N MET A 94 8.81 25.88 63.24
CA MET A 94 10.06 25.46 62.62
C MET A 94 10.29 23.95 62.77
N ALA A 95 9.96 23.35 63.93
CA ALA A 95 10.02 21.90 64.14
C ALA A 95 9.05 21.12 63.22
N SER A 96 7.83 21.63 63.04
CA SER A 96 6.85 21.05 62.10
C SER A 96 7.28 21.24 60.64
N PHE A 97 7.77 22.42 60.28
CA PHE A 97 8.29 22.72 58.94
C PHE A 97 9.45 21.79 58.58
N TYR A 98 10.38 21.57 59.52
CA TYR A 98 11.51 20.66 59.33
C TYR A 98 11.05 19.21 59.09
N SER A 99 10.15 18.69 59.93
CA SER A 99 9.61 17.33 59.79
C SER A 99 8.94 17.10 58.43
N ILE A 100 8.19 18.09 57.94
CA ILE A 100 7.55 18.03 56.61
C ILE A 100 8.60 18.12 55.49
N ASN A 101 9.58 19.03 55.58
CA ASN A 101 10.61 19.17 54.54
C ASN A 101 11.53 17.95 54.45
N LYS A 102 11.74 17.23 55.57
CA LYS A 102 12.48 15.95 55.59
C LYS A 102 11.89 14.93 54.63
N GLU A 103 10.56 14.91 54.45
CA GLU A 103 9.83 14.00 53.55
C GLU A 103 9.58 14.62 52.17
N VAL A 104 9.29 15.92 52.09
CA VAL A 104 8.92 16.59 50.83
C VAL A 104 10.12 16.87 49.92
N LEU A 105 11.31 17.17 50.46
CA LEU A 105 12.51 17.43 49.66
C LEU A 105 12.93 16.23 48.78
N PRO A 106 13.04 14.98 49.29
CA PRO A 106 13.38 13.84 48.43
C PRO A 106 12.28 13.56 47.39
N LEU A 107 11.00 13.80 47.71
CA LEU A 107 9.91 13.64 46.75
C LEU A 107 9.98 14.68 45.61
N LYS A 108 10.31 15.94 45.92
CA LYS A 108 10.51 16.99 44.92
C LYS A 108 11.72 16.69 44.01
N ALA A 109 12.81 16.18 44.59
CA ALA A 109 13.97 15.76 43.81
C ALA A 109 13.62 14.59 42.86
N ASN A 110 12.91 13.58 43.35
CA ASN A 110 12.46 12.46 42.53
C ASN A 110 11.49 12.89 41.42
N LEU A 111 10.57 13.81 41.70
CA LEU A 111 9.64 14.35 40.71
C LEU A 111 10.39 15.05 39.57
N ALA A 112 11.37 15.90 39.88
CA ALA A 112 12.19 16.56 38.86
C ALA A 112 12.93 15.54 37.96
N ILE A 113 13.44 14.44 38.55
CA ILE A 113 14.07 13.36 37.79
C ILE A 113 13.05 12.67 36.86
N GLN A 114 11.84 12.36 37.35
CA GLN A 114 10.83 11.72 36.50
C GLN A 114 10.32 12.65 35.39
N GLU A 115 10.16 13.94 35.64
CA GLU A 115 9.80 14.92 34.62
C GLU A 115 10.87 15.00 33.52
N SER A 116 12.15 15.03 33.89
CA SER A 116 13.26 14.99 32.93
C SER A 116 13.28 13.69 32.11
N ARG A 117 13.07 12.53 32.75
CA ARG A 117 12.98 11.23 32.06
C ARG A 117 11.79 11.18 31.12
N LEU A 118 10.64 11.70 31.54
CA LEU A 118 9.42 11.77 30.73
C LEU A 118 9.63 12.69 29.51
N ALA A 119 10.29 13.83 29.69
CA ALA A 119 10.62 14.73 28.58
C ALA A 119 11.51 14.05 27.53
N THR A 120 12.53 13.31 27.99
CA THR A 120 13.42 12.53 27.10
C THR A 120 12.65 11.43 26.36
N ALA A 121 11.84 10.65 27.08
CA ALA A 121 11.04 9.58 26.48
C ALA A 121 10.01 10.10 25.45
N ASN A 122 9.42 11.27 25.68
CA ASN A 122 8.52 11.89 24.71
C ASN A 122 9.25 12.35 23.46
N LEU A 123 10.48 12.85 23.59
CA LEU A 123 11.32 13.26 22.48
C LEU A 123 11.74 12.05 21.63
N ASP A 124 12.12 10.94 22.27
CA ASP A 124 12.44 9.70 21.57
C ASP A 124 11.21 9.10 20.87
N LEU A 125 10.04 9.14 21.52
CA LEU A 125 8.78 8.73 20.90
C LEU A 125 8.46 9.58 19.67
N GLN A 126 8.65 10.89 19.76
CA GLN A 126 8.42 11.79 18.63
C GLN A 126 9.33 11.46 17.45
N LYS A 127 10.64 11.27 17.69
CA LYS A 127 11.60 10.86 16.65
C LYS A 127 11.19 9.54 15.99
N ALA A 128 10.85 8.53 16.79
CA ALA A 128 10.41 7.24 16.28
C ALA A 128 9.11 7.36 15.46
N GLN A 129 8.18 8.22 15.86
CA GLN A 129 6.95 8.47 15.11
C GLN A 129 7.22 9.14 13.77
N GLU A 130 8.11 10.14 13.74
CA GLU A 130 8.51 10.82 12.51
C GLU A 130 9.18 9.85 11.52
N GLU A 131 10.05 8.96 12.00
CA GLU A 131 10.65 7.90 11.18
C GLU A 131 9.61 6.91 10.64
N LEU A 132 8.65 6.49 11.48
CA LEU A 132 7.58 5.59 11.10
C LEU A 132 6.70 6.20 10.00
N ASP A 133 6.30 7.46 10.18
CA ASP A 133 5.46 8.18 9.22
C ASP A 133 6.16 8.35 7.87
N ALA A 134 7.47 8.65 7.89
CA ALA A 134 8.28 8.73 6.68
C ALA A 134 8.35 7.37 5.95
N LYS A 135 8.57 6.28 6.69
CA LYS A 135 8.61 4.93 6.11
C LYS A 135 7.26 4.47 5.58
N GLN A 136 6.18 4.83 6.28
CA GLN A 136 4.83 4.53 5.86
C GLN A 136 4.50 5.25 4.54
N ALA A 137 4.87 6.52 4.39
CA ALA A 137 4.68 7.26 3.15
C ALA A 137 5.49 6.68 1.97
N GLU A 138 6.74 6.26 2.20
CA GLU A 138 7.56 5.57 1.20
C GLU A 138 6.92 4.24 0.77
N TYR A 139 6.42 3.46 1.74
CA TYR A 139 5.78 2.19 1.49
C TYR A 139 4.49 2.35 0.68
N GLU A 140 3.64 3.30 1.04
CA GLU A 140 2.40 3.59 0.31
C GLU A 140 2.68 4.00 -1.13
N LYS A 141 3.68 4.86 -1.35
CA LYS A 141 4.11 5.24 -2.70
C LYS A 141 4.58 4.03 -3.51
N ALA A 142 5.44 3.19 -2.93
CA ALA A 142 5.93 1.97 -3.59
C ALA A 142 4.79 0.99 -3.90
N MET A 143 3.79 0.89 -3.03
CA MET A 143 2.62 0.04 -3.25
C MET A 143 1.73 0.56 -4.38
N ILE A 144 1.53 1.88 -4.47
CA ILE A 144 0.81 2.50 -5.59
C ILE A 144 1.55 2.24 -6.91
N GLU A 145 2.85 2.49 -6.95
CA GLU A 145 3.66 2.23 -8.15
C GLU A 145 3.58 0.76 -8.58
N LYS A 146 3.71 -0.18 -7.63
CA LYS A 146 3.54 -1.61 -7.89
C LYS A 146 2.16 -1.91 -8.48
N GLN A 147 1.09 -1.36 -7.90
CA GLN A 147 -0.27 -1.60 -8.38
C GLN A 147 -0.47 -1.07 -9.81
N THR A 148 0.02 0.13 -10.11
CA THR A 148 -0.06 0.69 -11.47
C THR A 148 0.70 -0.15 -12.49
N LEU A 149 1.88 -0.67 -12.14
CA LEU A 149 2.65 -1.55 -13.02
C LEU A 149 1.93 -2.88 -13.29
N LEU A 150 1.24 -3.44 -12.29
CA LEU A 150 0.43 -4.65 -12.46
C LEU A 150 -0.76 -4.41 -13.39
N GLU A 151 -1.48 -3.30 -13.20
CA GLU A 151 -2.61 -2.92 -14.07
C GLU A 151 -2.17 -2.65 -15.51
N ASP A 152 -1.00 -2.03 -15.69
CA ASP A 152 -0.39 -1.80 -17.00
C ASP A 152 0.03 -3.11 -17.68
N ALA A 153 0.60 -4.04 -16.92
CA ALA A 153 0.96 -5.38 -17.41
C ALA A 153 -0.29 -6.17 -17.83
N ASP A 154 -1.35 -6.16 -17.03
CA ASP A 154 -2.60 -6.84 -17.36
C ASP A 154 -3.29 -6.22 -18.58
N ARG A 155 -3.30 -4.88 -18.69
CA ARG A 155 -3.80 -4.18 -19.87
C ARG A 155 -3.02 -4.56 -21.12
N CYS A 156 -1.70 -4.68 -21.02
CA CYS A 156 -0.85 -5.15 -22.13
C CYS A 156 -1.16 -6.60 -22.49
N ARG A 157 -1.31 -7.48 -21.49
CA ARG A 157 -1.63 -8.89 -21.68
C ARG A 157 -2.95 -9.08 -22.40
N HIS A 158 -3.98 -8.34 -22.01
CA HIS A 158 -5.28 -8.37 -22.68
C HIS A 158 -5.18 -7.92 -24.14
N LYS A 159 -4.48 -6.81 -24.42
CA LYS A 159 -4.24 -6.37 -25.80
C LYS A 159 -3.52 -7.43 -26.62
N MET A 160 -2.51 -8.08 -26.05
CA MET A 160 -1.76 -9.16 -26.70
C MET A 160 -2.66 -10.37 -27.01
N GLN A 161 -3.51 -10.77 -26.07
CA GLN A 161 -4.46 -11.88 -26.27
C GLN A 161 -5.47 -11.57 -27.38
N THR A 162 -6.05 -10.37 -27.38
CA THR A 162 -6.97 -9.93 -28.44
C THR A 162 -6.27 -9.91 -29.80
N ALA A 163 -5.04 -9.37 -29.87
CA ALA A 163 -4.24 -9.35 -31.09
C ALA A 163 -3.95 -10.78 -31.60
N SER A 164 -3.58 -11.70 -30.71
CA SER A 164 -3.32 -13.10 -31.07
C SER A 164 -4.56 -13.80 -31.64
N SER A 165 -5.73 -13.58 -31.02
CA SER A 165 -7.00 -14.12 -31.52
C SER A 165 -7.33 -13.57 -32.90
N LEU A 166 -7.16 -12.25 -33.11
CA LEU A 166 -7.37 -11.61 -34.40
C LEU A 166 -6.41 -12.15 -35.47
N ILE A 167 -5.13 -12.31 -35.15
CA ILE A 167 -4.12 -12.86 -36.07
C ILE A 167 -4.49 -14.29 -36.47
N SER A 168 -4.86 -15.15 -35.51
CA SER A 168 -5.30 -16.51 -35.78
C SER A 168 -6.53 -16.54 -36.69
N GLY A 169 -7.55 -15.70 -36.40
CA GLY A 169 -8.74 -15.58 -37.22
C GLY A 169 -8.45 -15.06 -38.63
N LEU A 170 -7.53 -14.11 -38.79
CA LEU A 170 -7.10 -13.59 -40.10
C LEU A 170 -6.29 -14.62 -40.89
N ALA A 171 -5.45 -15.42 -40.23
CA ALA A 171 -4.68 -16.48 -40.87
C ALA A 171 -5.60 -17.54 -41.50
N GLY A 172 -6.61 -18.01 -40.76
CA GLY A 172 -7.62 -18.94 -41.29
C GLY A 172 -8.42 -18.34 -42.45
N LYS A 173 -8.79 -17.05 -42.38
CA LYS A 173 -9.45 -16.35 -43.50
C LYS A 173 -8.56 -16.27 -44.73
N LYS A 174 -7.26 -15.96 -44.57
CA LYS A 174 -6.29 -15.90 -45.66
C LYS A 174 -6.18 -17.24 -46.37
N GLU A 175 -6.05 -18.34 -45.62
CA GLU A 175 -6.00 -19.68 -46.19
C GLU A 175 -7.26 -20.00 -46.98
N ARG A 176 -8.44 -19.75 -46.39
CA ARG A 176 -9.73 -19.95 -47.07
C ARG A 176 -9.86 -19.14 -48.35
N TRP A 177 -9.51 -17.86 -48.34
CA TRP A 177 -9.58 -17.01 -49.54
C TRP A 177 -8.57 -17.43 -50.60
N THR A 178 -7.41 -17.94 -50.19
CA THR A 178 -6.42 -18.48 -51.12
C THR A 178 -6.96 -19.74 -51.80
N GLU A 179 -7.59 -20.63 -51.04
CA GLU A 179 -8.19 -21.84 -51.58
C GLU A 179 -9.39 -21.54 -52.48
N GLN A 180 -10.27 -20.64 -52.05
CA GLN A 180 -11.39 -20.15 -52.88
C GLN A 180 -10.90 -19.50 -54.17
N SER A 181 -9.82 -18.73 -54.13
CA SER A 181 -9.24 -18.12 -55.34
C SER A 181 -8.72 -19.17 -56.32
N LYS A 182 -8.03 -20.22 -55.83
CA LYS A 182 -7.59 -21.33 -56.67
C LYS A 182 -8.77 -22.10 -57.26
N GLU A 183 -9.78 -22.38 -56.44
CA GLU A 183 -10.99 -23.08 -56.88
C GLU A 183 -11.75 -22.25 -57.92
N PHE A 184 -11.90 -20.93 -57.75
CA PHE A 184 -12.48 -20.07 -58.77
C PHE A 184 -11.67 -20.11 -60.07
N ALA A 185 -10.34 -20.07 -60.01
CA ALA A 185 -9.51 -20.19 -61.20
C ALA A 185 -9.68 -21.55 -61.91
N ALA A 186 -9.90 -22.63 -61.16
CA ALA A 186 -10.21 -23.95 -61.72
C ALA A 186 -11.63 -24.01 -62.30
N GLN A 187 -12.61 -23.41 -61.61
CA GLN A 187 -14.00 -23.30 -62.06
C GLN A 187 -14.09 -22.49 -63.36
N THR A 188 -13.43 -21.33 -63.47
CA THR A 188 -13.42 -20.52 -64.70
C THR A 188 -12.97 -21.33 -65.92
N LYS A 189 -12.02 -22.24 -65.77
CA LYS A 189 -11.56 -23.11 -66.87
C LYS A 189 -12.63 -24.12 -67.28
N ARG A 190 -13.38 -24.71 -66.35
CA ARG A 190 -14.40 -25.75 -66.63
C ARG A 190 -15.78 -25.15 -66.96
N PHE A 191 -16.02 -23.91 -66.54
CA PHE A 191 -17.30 -23.22 -66.66
C PHE A 191 -17.79 -23.11 -68.10
N VAL A 192 -16.88 -22.95 -69.07
CA VAL A 192 -17.23 -22.89 -70.49
C VAL A 192 -17.92 -24.18 -70.96
N GLY A 193 -17.42 -25.35 -70.54
CA GLY A 193 -18.04 -26.63 -70.86
C GLY A 193 -19.34 -26.87 -70.09
N ASP A 194 -19.40 -26.44 -68.83
CA ASP A 194 -20.59 -26.60 -67.99
C ASP A 194 -21.77 -25.74 -68.51
N VAL A 195 -21.51 -24.50 -68.90
CA VAL A 195 -22.51 -23.62 -69.54
C VAL A 195 -22.95 -24.17 -70.90
N LEU A 196 -22.03 -24.76 -71.67
CA LEU A 196 -22.39 -25.40 -72.94
C LEU A 196 -23.35 -26.59 -72.73
N LEU A 197 -23.13 -27.40 -71.68
CA LEU A 197 -24.05 -28.48 -71.33
C LEU A 197 -25.42 -27.96 -70.88
N ALA A 198 -25.46 -26.91 -70.07
CA ALA A 198 -26.73 -26.33 -69.63
C ALA A 198 -27.52 -25.71 -70.78
N THR A 199 -26.85 -24.99 -71.67
CA THR A 199 -27.50 -24.39 -72.85
C THR A 199 -28.01 -25.48 -73.79
N ALA A 200 -27.23 -26.53 -74.06
CA ALA A 200 -27.69 -27.68 -74.84
C ALA A 200 -28.87 -28.39 -74.18
N PHE A 201 -28.86 -28.56 -72.85
CA PHE A 201 -29.98 -29.11 -72.11
C PHE A 201 -31.24 -28.26 -72.26
N LEU A 202 -31.16 -26.96 -71.94
CA LEU A 202 -32.30 -26.04 -72.02
C LEU A 202 -32.88 -25.93 -73.44
N SER A 203 -32.04 -25.87 -74.47
CA SER A 203 -32.49 -25.71 -75.85
C SER A 203 -33.03 -26.99 -76.48
N CYS A 204 -32.51 -28.17 -76.10
CA CYS A 204 -32.82 -29.42 -76.81
C CYS A 204 -33.60 -30.46 -75.98
N SER A 205 -33.73 -30.30 -74.65
CA SER A 205 -34.27 -31.37 -73.78
C SER A 205 -35.72 -31.19 -73.34
N GLY A 206 -36.32 -30.01 -73.57
CA GLY A 206 -37.66 -29.66 -73.09
C GLY A 206 -38.77 -30.67 -73.41
N PRO A 207 -39.01 -31.02 -74.69
CA PRO A 207 -40.14 -31.86 -75.08
C PRO A 207 -39.90 -33.38 -74.94
N PHE A 208 -38.71 -33.80 -74.52
CA PHE A 208 -38.32 -35.21 -74.50
C PHE A 208 -38.39 -35.83 -73.09
N ASN A 209 -38.48 -37.16 -73.02
CA ASN A 209 -38.50 -37.93 -71.78
C ASN A 209 -37.10 -38.05 -71.13
N GLN A 210 -37.04 -38.50 -69.88
CA GLN A 210 -35.79 -38.57 -69.11
C GLN A 210 -34.70 -39.43 -69.79
N GLU A 211 -35.08 -40.54 -70.41
CA GLU A 211 -34.14 -41.43 -71.10
C GLU A 211 -33.45 -40.74 -72.28
N PHE A 212 -34.22 -40.03 -73.11
CA PHE A 212 -33.69 -39.27 -74.23
C PHE A 212 -32.82 -38.09 -73.77
N ARG A 213 -33.20 -37.39 -72.69
CA ARG A 213 -32.37 -36.33 -72.08
C ARG A 213 -31.01 -36.87 -71.63
N ASN A 214 -30.98 -38.04 -71.00
CA ASN A 214 -29.74 -38.69 -70.59
C ASN A 214 -28.86 -39.08 -71.79
N PHE A 215 -29.49 -39.57 -72.88
CA PHE A 215 -28.79 -39.89 -74.12
C PHE A 215 -28.12 -38.65 -74.74
N VAL A 216 -28.87 -37.56 -74.91
CA VAL A 216 -28.36 -36.29 -75.44
C VAL A 216 -27.20 -35.76 -74.60
N LEU A 217 -27.34 -35.73 -73.27
CA LEU A 217 -26.26 -35.28 -72.38
C LEU A 217 -25.00 -36.16 -72.46
N THR A 218 -25.16 -37.48 -72.64
CA THR A 218 -24.02 -38.40 -72.80
C THR A 218 -23.30 -38.15 -74.13
N ASP A 219 -24.05 -37.88 -75.20
CA ASP A 219 -23.50 -37.55 -76.50
C ASP A 219 -22.72 -36.22 -76.50
N TRP A 220 -23.30 -35.18 -75.91
CA TRP A 220 -22.61 -33.89 -75.74
C TRP A 220 -21.32 -34.02 -74.90
N ARG A 221 -21.34 -34.81 -73.83
CA ARG A 221 -20.13 -35.10 -73.03
C ARG A 221 -19.06 -35.82 -73.85
N ARG A 222 -19.46 -36.71 -74.78
CA ARG A 222 -18.53 -37.39 -75.70
C ARG A 222 -17.90 -36.41 -76.68
N GLU A 223 -18.68 -35.56 -77.32
CA GLU A 223 -18.20 -34.53 -78.25
C GLU A 223 -17.24 -33.53 -77.57
N MET A 224 -17.56 -33.08 -76.36
CA MET A 224 -16.69 -32.17 -75.61
C MET A 224 -15.35 -32.82 -75.23
N LYS A 225 -15.35 -34.12 -74.87
CA LYS A 225 -14.11 -34.87 -74.65
C LYS A 225 -13.27 -34.96 -75.93
N ALA A 226 -13.89 -35.25 -77.06
CA ALA A 226 -13.21 -35.32 -78.36
C ALA A 226 -12.55 -33.97 -78.73
N ARG A 227 -13.24 -32.86 -78.42
CA ARG A 227 -12.78 -31.49 -78.68
C ARG A 227 -11.89 -30.90 -77.58
N LYS A 228 -11.57 -31.69 -76.54
CA LYS A 228 -10.75 -31.29 -75.38
C LYS A 228 -11.28 -30.06 -74.63
N ILE A 229 -12.60 -29.90 -74.59
CA ILE A 229 -13.25 -28.85 -73.79
C ILE A 229 -13.33 -29.34 -72.34
N PRO A 230 -12.76 -28.62 -71.37
CA PRO A 230 -12.86 -28.96 -69.95
C PRO A 230 -14.28 -28.73 -69.42
N PHE A 231 -14.80 -29.67 -68.63
CA PHE A 231 -16.09 -29.60 -67.93
C PHE A 231 -16.03 -30.36 -66.61
N GLY A 232 -17.00 -30.14 -65.72
CA GLY A 232 -17.11 -30.81 -64.42
C GLY A 232 -17.46 -32.30 -64.52
N ALA A 233 -16.73 -33.17 -63.81
CA ALA A 233 -16.95 -34.62 -63.86
C ALA A 233 -18.35 -35.05 -63.38
N ASN A 234 -18.86 -34.38 -62.34
CA ASN A 234 -20.14 -34.67 -61.69
C ASN A 234 -21.06 -33.44 -61.70
N LEU A 235 -21.23 -32.80 -62.87
CA LEU A 235 -22.13 -31.66 -62.99
C LEU A 235 -23.59 -32.10 -62.84
N ASN A 236 -24.24 -31.63 -61.76
CA ASN A 236 -25.69 -31.67 -61.60
C ASN A 236 -26.29 -30.41 -62.24
N LEU A 237 -26.95 -30.58 -63.39
CA LEU A 237 -27.53 -29.46 -64.14
C LEU A 237 -28.64 -28.74 -63.37
N ASN A 238 -29.39 -29.47 -62.55
CA ASN A 238 -30.48 -28.88 -61.77
C ASN A 238 -29.94 -27.93 -60.70
N GLU A 239 -28.90 -28.34 -59.97
CA GLU A 239 -28.23 -27.52 -58.95
C GLU A 239 -27.49 -26.31 -59.55
N MET A 240 -27.05 -26.41 -60.82
CA MET A 240 -26.41 -25.28 -61.50
C MET A 240 -27.43 -24.25 -62.00
N LEU A 241 -28.63 -24.69 -62.41
CA LEU A 241 -29.66 -23.82 -62.98
C LEU A 241 -30.59 -23.22 -61.90
N ILE A 242 -30.79 -23.93 -60.79
CA ILE A 242 -31.74 -23.56 -59.75
C ILE A 242 -31.10 -23.83 -58.38
N ASP A 243 -31.22 -22.87 -57.48
CA ASP A 243 -30.79 -23.02 -56.09
C ASP A 243 -31.82 -23.82 -55.26
N THR A 244 -31.33 -24.53 -54.24
CA THR A 244 -32.16 -25.36 -53.36
C THR A 244 -33.30 -24.60 -52.65
N PRO A 245 -33.11 -23.34 -52.19
CA PRO A 245 -34.21 -22.52 -51.66
C PRO A 245 -35.36 -22.32 -52.66
N THR A 246 -35.06 -21.96 -53.92
CA THR A 246 -36.08 -21.78 -54.96
C THR A 246 -36.86 -23.07 -55.23
N ILE A 247 -36.19 -24.23 -55.26
CA ILE A 247 -36.86 -25.54 -55.39
C ILE A 247 -37.81 -25.78 -54.22
N SER A 248 -37.40 -25.41 -53.01
CA SER A 248 -38.21 -25.57 -51.79
C SER A 248 -39.45 -24.67 -51.84
N GLU A 249 -39.33 -23.47 -52.39
CA GLU A 249 -40.45 -22.55 -52.57
C GLU A 249 -41.46 -23.07 -53.60
N TRP A 250 -41.01 -23.61 -54.74
CA TRP A 250 -41.91 -24.18 -55.76
C TRP A 250 -42.64 -25.43 -55.26
N ASN A 251 -41.97 -26.29 -54.48
CA ASN A 251 -42.61 -27.42 -53.81
C ASN A 251 -43.76 -26.97 -52.88
N LEU A 252 -43.63 -25.81 -52.23
CA LEU A 252 -44.70 -25.24 -51.39
C LEU A 252 -45.86 -24.69 -52.23
N GLN A 253 -45.60 -24.28 -53.48
CA GLN A 253 -46.62 -23.81 -54.42
C GLN A 253 -47.32 -24.95 -55.16
N GLY A 254 -46.96 -26.21 -54.89
CA GLY A 254 -47.62 -27.39 -55.43
C GLY A 254 -47.21 -27.75 -56.86
N GLN A 255 -46.01 -27.34 -57.30
CA GLN A 255 -45.35 -27.84 -58.51
C GLN A 255 -44.23 -28.82 -58.17
#